data_AF-A0AA37SNG4-F1
#
_entry.id   AF-A0AA37SNG4-F1
#
_cell.length_a   1.000
_cell.length_b   1.000
_cell.length_c   1.000
_cell.angle_alpha   90.00
_cell.angle_beta   90.00
_cell.angle_gamma   90.00
#
_symmetry.space_group_name_H-M   'P 1'
#
loop_
_entity.id
_entity.type
_entity.pdbx_description
1 polymer ?
#
loop_
_entity_poly.entity_id
_entity_poly.type
_entity_poly.pdbx_seq_one_letter_code
_entity_poly.pdbx_strand_id
1 'polypeptide(L)'
;MEVKDIIIYPIKSAGGIHLDQAMALEEGLKYDRRMMLADENGQFISQRNFPQLALVGAKLENNGFHFFKKSKPSDSIFIPHDAALGTYEAVRVWEHEFTARKVLLDIHLWFSEIVGMKIFLFKTGEKSNRTKELVKPPGITKVSMADGYPYLIISEASLRDLNRRLIVPVPMERFRPNIVIKNSLPYQEDGLDKIAIGEVKFRMIKECVRCVMVNIDQKTSKKLVEPLKTLSLYRKEDNNVYFGMNAIALHSGNIHVGDSISEI
;
A
#
# COMPACT_ATOMS: atom_id res chain seq x y z
N MET A 1 21.69 7.76 0.48
CA MET A 1 20.65 7.23 -0.46
C MET A 1 19.69 8.39 -0.77
N GLU A 2 18.78 8.28 -1.73
CA GLU A 2 17.77 9.33 -1.98
C GLU A 2 16.38 8.74 -2.25
N VAL A 3 15.33 9.52 -2.03
CA VAL A 3 13.95 9.12 -2.37
C VAL A 3 13.79 9.11 -3.88
N LYS A 4 13.40 7.96 -4.43
CA LYS A 4 13.16 7.76 -5.87
C LYS A 4 11.70 7.99 -6.26
N ASP A 5 10.79 7.37 -5.51
CA ASP A 5 9.36 7.45 -5.73
C ASP A 5 8.63 7.53 -4.39
N ILE A 6 7.55 8.31 -4.37
CA ILE A 6 6.56 8.32 -3.30
C ILE A 6 5.23 7.86 -3.90
N ILE A 7 4.60 6.85 -3.28
CA ILE A 7 3.41 6.20 -3.82
C ILE A 7 2.36 6.03 -2.74
N ILE A 8 1.13 6.45 -3.04
CA ILE A 8 -0.05 6.18 -2.22
C ILE A 8 -1.00 5.23 -2.93
N TYR A 9 -1.78 4.47 -2.17
CA TYR A 9 -2.82 3.56 -2.67
C TYR A 9 -4.10 3.86 -1.90
N PRO A 10 -4.90 4.85 -2.35
CA PRO A 10 -6.02 5.37 -1.57
C PRO A 10 -7.03 4.31 -1.15
N ILE A 11 -7.28 3.35 -2.05
CA ILE A 11 -8.08 2.15 -1.78
C ILE A 11 -7.15 0.95 -1.61
N LYS A 12 -7.30 0.24 -0.48
CA LYS A 12 -6.63 -1.05 -0.25
C LYS A 12 -6.87 -1.99 -1.43
N SER A 13 -5.80 -2.58 -1.96
CA SER A 13 -5.83 -3.51 -3.11
C SER A 13 -6.11 -2.88 -4.49
N ALA A 14 -6.29 -1.57 -4.63
CA ALA A 14 -6.41 -0.88 -5.92
C ALA A 14 -5.06 -0.31 -6.42
N GLY A 15 -5.08 0.36 -7.57
CA GLY A 15 -3.91 1.03 -8.17
C GLY A 15 -3.29 2.12 -7.29
N GLY A 16 -1.98 2.32 -7.45
CA GLY A 16 -1.21 3.35 -6.77
C GLY A 16 -1.16 4.66 -7.56
N ILE A 17 -0.77 5.74 -6.88
CA ILE A 17 -0.59 7.08 -7.42
C ILE A 17 0.83 7.52 -7.05
N HIS A 18 1.65 7.83 -8.05
CA HIS A 18 2.96 8.45 -7.83
C HIS A 18 2.78 9.93 -7.48
N LEU A 19 3.52 10.40 -6.50
CA LEU A 19 3.52 11.78 -6.02
C LEU A 19 4.95 12.33 -6.03
N ASP A 20 5.08 13.63 -6.27
CA ASP A 20 6.36 14.33 -6.11
C ASP A 20 6.66 14.64 -4.65
N GLN A 21 5.62 14.74 -3.83
CA GLN A 21 5.72 14.99 -2.39
C GLN A 21 4.52 14.40 -1.65
N ALA A 22 4.69 14.11 -0.37
CA ALA A 22 3.60 13.68 0.50
C ALA A 22 3.86 14.03 1.96
N MET A 23 2.77 14.27 2.69
CA MET A 23 2.80 14.38 4.14
C MET A 23 2.88 12.96 4.74
N ALA A 24 4.00 12.66 5.39
CA ALA A 24 4.15 11.49 6.25
C ALA A 24 3.42 11.72 7.58
N LEU A 25 2.52 10.81 7.93
CA LEU A 25 1.78 10.79 9.19
C LEU A 25 2.12 9.52 9.99
N GLU A 26 1.71 9.48 11.26
CA GLU A 26 1.86 8.29 12.11
C GLU A 26 1.25 7.03 11.47
N GLU A 27 0.09 7.18 10.83
CA GLU A 27 -0.71 6.10 10.24
C GLU A 27 -0.38 5.76 8.78
N GLY A 28 0.59 6.45 8.18
CA GLY A 28 1.05 6.27 6.80
C GLY A 28 1.14 7.59 6.05
N LEU A 29 1.47 7.55 4.75
CA LEU A 29 1.37 8.74 3.91
C LEU A 29 -0.08 9.25 3.91
N LYS A 30 -0.27 10.57 3.84
CA LYS A 30 -1.60 11.18 3.69
C LYS A 30 -2.31 10.52 2.51
N TYR A 31 -3.57 10.13 2.75
CA TYR A 31 -4.44 9.40 1.82
C TYR A 31 -4.13 7.92 1.59
N ASP A 32 -3.04 7.38 2.10
CA ASP A 32 -2.66 6.00 1.85
C ASP A 32 -3.54 4.99 2.60
N ARG A 33 -4.19 4.09 1.85
CA ARG A 33 -5.14 3.07 2.35
C ARG A 33 -6.13 3.65 3.37
N ARG A 34 -6.66 4.85 3.10
CA ARG A 34 -7.76 5.45 3.90
C ARG A 34 -9.13 4.92 3.51
N MET A 35 -9.19 4.12 2.45
CA MET A 35 -10.39 3.44 1.99
C MET A 35 -10.12 1.96 1.73
N MET A 36 -11.16 1.14 1.83
CA MET A 36 -11.13 -0.26 1.43
C MET A 36 -12.50 -0.70 0.90
N LEU A 37 -12.47 -1.71 0.04
CA LEU A 37 -13.67 -2.41 -0.39
C LEU A 37 -13.92 -3.59 0.55
N ALA A 38 -15.17 -3.78 0.95
CA ALA A 38 -15.59 -4.87 1.81
C ALA A 38 -16.94 -5.45 1.34
N ASP A 39 -17.22 -6.69 1.74
CA ASP A 39 -18.52 -7.30 1.53
C ASP A 39 -19.58 -6.72 2.49
N GLU A 40 -20.78 -7.30 2.47
CA GLU A 40 -21.91 -6.88 3.32
C GLU A 40 -21.69 -7.11 4.82
N ASN A 41 -20.74 -7.96 5.20
CA ASN A 41 -20.37 -8.22 6.59
C ASN A 41 -19.19 -7.33 7.05
N GLY A 42 -18.75 -6.39 6.22
CA GLY A 42 -17.62 -5.52 6.54
C GLY A 42 -16.25 -6.21 6.43
N GLN A 43 -16.19 -7.40 5.84
CA GLN A 43 -14.93 -8.12 5.61
C GLN A 43 -14.24 -7.56 4.37
N PHE A 44 -13.00 -7.08 4.51
CA PHE A 44 -12.27 -6.52 3.37
C PHE A 44 -12.05 -7.55 2.26
N ILE A 45 -12.09 -7.08 1.01
CA ILE A 45 -11.70 -7.87 -0.15
C ILE A 45 -10.29 -7.49 -0.62
N SER A 46 -9.59 -8.44 -1.25
CA SER A 46 -8.20 -8.23 -1.70
C SER A 46 -7.95 -8.78 -3.09
N GLN A 47 -6.87 -8.34 -3.74
CA GLN A 47 -6.48 -8.87 -5.05
C GLN A 47 -6.28 -10.40 -5.04
N ARG A 48 -5.97 -11.01 -3.88
CA ARG A 48 -5.81 -12.47 -3.77
C ARG A 48 -7.08 -13.23 -4.17
N ASN A 49 -8.22 -12.69 -3.76
CA ASN A 49 -9.54 -13.22 -4.03
C ASN A 49 -10.14 -12.60 -5.30
N PHE A 50 -9.92 -11.30 -5.51
CA PHE A 50 -10.44 -10.53 -6.64
C PHE A 50 -9.32 -9.79 -7.39
N PRO A 51 -8.54 -10.49 -8.24
CA PRO A 51 -7.43 -9.89 -8.98
C PRO A 51 -7.83 -8.72 -9.88
N GLN A 52 -9.10 -8.63 -10.27
CA GLN A 52 -9.67 -7.55 -11.08
C GLN A 52 -9.45 -6.18 -10.44
N LEU A 53 -9.31 -6.10 -9.11
CA LEU A 53 -8.93 -4.86 -8.42
C LEU A 53 -7.58 -4.28 -8.87
N ALA A 54 -6.69 -5.12 -9.42
CA ALA A 54 -5.43 -4.67 -10.01
C ALA A 54 -5.64 -3.82 -11.29
N LEU A 55 -6.80 -3.96 -11.94
CA LEU A 55 -7.20 -3.21 -13.13
C LEU A 55 -7.79 -1.84 -12.80
N VAL A 56 -8.02 -1.54 -11.52
CA VAL A 56 -8.46 -0.22 -11.07
C VAL A 56 -7.26 0.71 -10.98
N GLY A 57 -7.23 1.73 -11.85
CA GLY A 57 -6.32 2.86 -11.76
C GLY A 57 -6.86 3.92 -10.81
N ALA A 58 -5.97 4.80 -10.34
CA ALA A 58 -6.33 5.91 -9.46
C ALA A 58 -5.55 7.16 -9.86
N LYS A 59 -6.16 8.32 -9.65
CA LYS A 59 -5.55 9.65 -9.83
C LYS A 59 -6.01 10.56 -8.70
N LEU A 60 -5.09 11.35 -8.16
CA LEU A 60 -5.38 12.37 -7.15
C LEU A 60 -5.75 13.67 -7.86
N GLU A 61 -6.82 14.32 -7.40
CA GLU A 61 -7.23 15.65 -7.82
C GLU A 61 -7.47 16.53 -6.59
N ASN A 62 -7.57 17.85 -6.77
CA ASN A 62 -7.57 18.81 -5.66
C ASN A 62 -8.68 18.56 -4.61
N ASN A 63 -9.82 18.02 -5.04
CA ASN A 63 -10.99 17.79 -4.21
C ASN A 63 -11.34 16.30 -4.05
N GLY A 64 -10.49 15.36 -4.47
CA GLY A 64 -10.85 13.95 -4.40
C GLY A 64 -9.97 13.00 -5.20
N PHE A 65 -10.53 11.85 -5.54
CA PHE A 65 -9.88 10.81 -6.31
C PHE A 65 -10.72 10.41 -7.51
N HIS A 66 -10.09 10.34 -8.67
CA HIS A 66 -10.64 9.65 -9.83
C HIS A 66 -10.16 8.20 -9.83
N PHE A 67 -11.10 7.24 -9.89
CA PHE A 67 -10.80 5.82 -10.12
C PHE A 67 -11.33 5.41 -11.48
N PHE A 68 -10.58 4.59 -12.20
CA PHE A 68 -10.92 4.23 -13.58
C PHE A 68 -10.48 2.80 -13.91
N LYS A 69 -11.16 2.17 -14.88
CA LYS A 69 -10.70 0.89 -15.43
C LYS A 69 -9.49 1.17 -16.33
N LYS A 70 -8.32 0.60 -16.02
CA LYS A 70 -7.07 0.83 -16.78
C LYS A 70 -7.20 0.53 -18.28
N SER A 71 -8.03 -0.44 -18.66
CA SER A 71 -8.30 -0.80 -20.06
C SER A 71 -9.23 0.17 -20.78
N LYS A 72 -10.04 0.95 -20.05
CA LYS A 72 -10.99 1.93 -20.59
C LYS A 72 -11.07 3.12 -19.63
N PRO A 73 -10.11 4.06 -19.65
CA PRO A 73 -10.05 5.14 -18.66
C PRO A 73 -11.27 6.07 -18.61
N SER A 74 -12.07 6.12 -19.68
CA SER A 74 -13.35 6.86 -19.70
C SER A 74 -14.40 6.23 -18.76
N ASP A 75 -14.29 4.94 -18.48
CA ASP A 75 -15.11 4.23 -17.50
C ASP A 75 -14.51 4.47 -16.12
N SER A 76 -15.05 5.47 -15.43
CA SER A 76 -14.47 6.05 -14.23
C SER A 76 -15.54 6.57 -13.27
N ILE A 77 -15.13 6.72 -12.01
CA ILE A 77 -15.90 7.36 -10.94
C ILE A 77 -15.04 8.39 -10.22
N PHE A 78 -15.68 9.40 -9.67
CA PHE A 78 -15.05 10.39 -8.81
C PHE A 78 -15.52 10.22 -7.36
N ILE A 79 -14.57 10.28 -6.41
CA ILE A 79 -14.85 10.21 -4.98
C ILE A 79 -14.31 11.49 -4.34
N PRO A 80 -15.20 12.43 -3.94
CA PRO A 80 -14.80 13.64 -3.25
C PRO A 80 -14.10 13.34 -1.91
N HIS A 81 -13.16 14.19 -1.51
CA HIS A 81 -12.52 14.11 -0.19
C HIS A 81 -13.54 14.25 0.95
N ASP A 82 -14.60 15.02 0.73
CA ASP A 82 -15.72 15.30 1.63
C ASP A 82 -16.97 14.46 1.31
N ALA A 83 -16.82 13.36 0.56
CA ALA A 83 -17.92 12.46 0.24
C ALA A 83 -18.75 12.09 1.49
N ALA A 84 -20.07 12.14 1.37
CA ALA A 84 -20.97 11.82 2.47
C ALA A 84 -20.72 10.41 3.00
N LEU A 85 -20.65 10.30 4.33
CA LEU A 85 -20.31 9.06 5.04
C LEU A 85 -21.44 8.68 5.99
N GLY A 86 -21.74 7.39 6.05
CA GLY A 86 -22.71 6.82 6.97
C GLY A 86 -22.24 6.85 8.43
N THR A 87 -22.91 6.07 9.27
CA THR A 87 -22.47 5.82 10.66
C THR A 87 -21.21 4.96 10.68
N TYR A 88 -20.57 4.87 11.86
CA TYR A 88 -19.50 3.91 12.06
C TYR A 88 -20.08 2.49 12.08
N GLU A 89 -19.50 1.61 11.26
CA GLU A 89 -19.82 0.19 11.16
C GLU A 89 -18.56 -0.61 11.52
N ALA A 90 -18.75 -1.79 12.11
CA ALA A 90 -17.65 -2.73 12.36
C ALA A 90 -17.16 -3.28 11.02
N VAL A 91 -15.85 -3.25 10.83
CA VAL A 91 -15.17 -3.76 9.64
C VAL A 91 -13.91 -4.49 10.03
N ARG A 92 -13.43 -5.36 9.14
CA ARG A 92 -12.29 -6.24 9.46
C ARG A 92 -11.23 -6.24 8.38
N VAL A 93 -9.98 -6.14 8.81
CA VAL A 93 -8.79 -6.38 7.99
C VAL A 93 -7.97 -7.49 8.66
N TRP A 94 -8.00 -8.67 8.06
CA TRP A 94 -7.44 -9.91 8.63
C TRP A 94 -8.15 -10.29 9.92
N GLU A 95 -7.42 -10.52 11.01
CA GLU A 95 -8.00 -10.77 12.34
C GLU A 95 -8.28 -9.45 13.11
N HIS A 96 -8.00 -8.28 12.50
CA HIS A 96 -8.15 -6.99 13.16
C HIS A 96 -9.49 -6.35 12.83
N GLU A 97 -10.35 -6.26 13.84
CA GLU A 97 -11.62 -5.54 13.79
C GLU A 97 -11.44 -4.08 14.24
N PHE A 98 -12.10 -3.15 13.54
CA PHE A 98 -12.11 -1.73 13.84
C PHE A 98 -13.36 -1.09 13.23
N THR A 99 -13.53 0.21 13.40
CA THR A 99 -14.69 0.92 12.83
C THR A 99 -14.32 1.78 11.63
N ALA A 100 -15.20 1.81 10.63
CA ALA A 100 -15.11 2.66 9.46
C ALA A 100 -16.50 3.13 9.03
N ARG A 101 -16.57 4.07 8.10
CA ARG A 101 -17.85 4.61 7.63
C ARG A 101 -18.04 4.27 6.16
N LYS A 102 -19.21 3.75 5.80
CA LYS A 102 -19.59 3.49 4.42
C LYS A 102 -19.70 4.80 3.65
N VAL A 103 -19.17 4.86 2.42
CA VAL A 103 -19.35 6.00 1.53
C VAL A 103 -20.76 5.96 0.95
N LEU A 104 -21.57 6.98 1.22
CA LEU A 104 -23.01 7.04 0.85
C LEU A 104 -23.25 7.51 -0.58
N LEU A 105 -22.33 7.18 -1.47
CA LEU A 105 -22.50 7.40 -2.90
C LEU A 105 -22.76 6.05 -3.56
N ASP A 106 -23.51 6.05 -4.65
CA ASP A 106 -23.76 4.85 -5.47
C ASP A 106 -22.49 4.37 -6.22
N ILE A 107 -21.32 4.96 -5.92
CA ILE A 107 -20.00 4.57 -6.41
C ILE A 107 -19.64 3.11 -6.10
N HIS A 108 -20.27 2.51 -5.09
CA HIS A 108 -20.04 1.10 -4.75
C HIS A 108 -20.56 0.13 -5.83
N LEU A 109 -21.53 0.55 -6.65
CA LEU A 109 -22.02 -0.22 -7.79
C LEU A 109 -20.93 -0.42 -8.85
N TRP A 110 -20.14 0.62 -9.12
CA TRP A 110 -19.05 0.56 -10.09
C TRP A 110 -17.98 -0.46 -9.68
N PHE A 111 -17.61 -0.47 -8.40
CA PHE A 111 -16.69 -1.48 -7.88
C PHE A 111 -17.33 -2.88 -7.90
N SER A 112 -18.62 -2.99 -7.57
CA SER A 112 -19.36 -4.25 -7.59
C SER A 112 -19.37 -4.90 -8.97
N GLU A 113 -19.52 -4.11 -10.03
CA GLU A 113 -19.42 -4.57 -11.42
C GLU A 113 -18.05 -5.16 -11.73
N ILE A 114 -16.98 -4.50 -11.28
CA ILE A 114 -15.59 -4.95 -11.52
C ILE A 114 -15.29 -6.29 -10.84
N VAL A 115 -15.78 -6.49 -9.63
CA VAL A 115 -15.51 -7.70 -8.85
C VAL A 115 -16.52 -8.82 -9.09
N GLY A 116 -17.68 -8.51 -9.68
CA GLY A 116 -18.76 -9.47 -9.95
C GLY A 116 -19.56 -9.87 -8.72
N MET A 117 -19.55 -9.06 -7.66
CA MET A 117 -20.34 -9.28 -6.44
C MET A 117 -20.65 -7.96 -5.75
N LYS A 118 -21.68 -7.94 -4.92
CA LYS A 118 -22.07 -6.77 -4.13
C LYS A 118 -20.98 -6.45 -3.11
N ILE A 119 -20.43 -5.24 -3.18
CA ILE A 119 -19.43 -4.72 -2.25
C ILE A 119 -19.69 -3.26 -1.91
N PHE A 120 -19.06 -2.81 -0.83
CA PHE A 120 -19.19 -1.46 -0.32
C PHE A 120 -17.81 -0.83 -0.14
N LEU A 121 -17.73 0.47 -0.42
CA LEU A 121 -16.54 1.26 -0.10
C LEU A 121 -16.67 1.81 1.32
N PHE A 122 -15.69 1.51 2.14
CA PHE A 122 -15.53 2.08 3.48
C PHE A 122 -14.36 3.05 3.49
N LYS A 123 -14.51 4.14 4.23
CA LYS A 123 -13.48 5.12 4.49
C LYS A 123 -13.22 5.21 5.99
N THR A 124 -11.95 5.32 6.37
CA THR A 124 -11.58 5.65 7.76
C THR A 124 -12.18 7.01 8.11
N GLY A 125 -12.97 7.09 9.18
CA GLY A 125 -13.40 8.36 9.73
C GLY A 125 -12.26 9.11 10.44
N GLU A 126 -12.57 10.25 11.05
CA GLU A 126 -11.63 11.01 11.89
C GLU A 126 -11.16 10.21 13.11
N LYS A 127 -11.98 9.25 13.56
CA LYS A 127 -11.69 8.34 14.66
C LYS A 127 -11.44 6.96 14.08
N SER A 128 -10.17 6.56 13.96
CA SER A 128 -9.80 5.16 13.79
C SER A 128 -9.01 4.71 15.01
N ASN A 129 -9.46 3.63 15.63
CA ASN A 129 -8.80 3.00 16.78
C ASN A 129 -7.85 1.87 16.34
N ARG A 130 -7.55 1.75 15.05
CA ARG A 130 -6.75 0.65 14.54
C ARG A 130 -5.26 0.87 14.84
N THR A 131 -4.71 -0.02 15.65
CA THR A 131 -3.31 -0.02 16.05
C THR A 131 -2.65 -1.35 15.70
N LYS A 132 -1.32 -1.36 15.75
CA LYS A 132 -0.51 -2.56 15.63
C LYS A 132 0.62 -2.54 16.65
N GLU A 133 0.79 -3.67 17.33
CA GLU A 133 1.96 -3.93 18.16
C GLU A 133 3.22 -4.11 17.31
N LEU A 134 4.30 -3.50 17.77
CA LEU A 134 5.59 -3.46 17.09
C LEU A 134 6.59 -4.34 17.82
N VAL A 135 7.44 -5.01 17.05
CA VAL A 135 8.57 -5.80 17.57
C VAL A 135 9.74 -4.93 18.06
N LYS A 136 9.66 -3.60 17.85
CA LYS A 136 10.64 -2.60 18.26
C LYS A 136 9.92 -1.40 18.87
N PRO A 137 10.60 -0.54 19.67
CA PRO A 137 10.04 0.73 20.12
C PRO A 137 9.49 1.59 18.96
N PRO A 138 8.41 2.37 19.17
CA PRO A 138 7.73 2.65 20.45
C PRO A 138 6.77 1.54 20.91
N GLY A 139 6.77 0.35 20.30
CA GLY A 139 5.99 -0.81 20.74
C GLY A 139 4.56 -0.85 20.21
N ILE A 140 4.01 0.28 19.80
CA ILE A 140 2.70 0.38 19.14
C ILE A 140 2.71 1.50 18.11
N THR A 141 1.92 1.35 17.05
CA THR A 141 1.66 2.41 16.07
C THR A 141 0.20 2.40 15.63
N LYS A 142 -0.32 3.54 15.19
CA LYS A 142 -1.56 3.59 14.42
C LYS A 142 -1.32 3.08 13.02
N VAL A 143 -2.32 2.44 12.43
CA VAL A 143 -2.27 1.99 11.04
C VAL A 143 -3.59 2.30 10.36
N SER A 144 -3.54 2.75 9.10
CA SER A 144 -4.70 2.91 8.23
C SER A 144 -5.32 1.54 7.88
N MET A 145 -5.96 1.37 6.73
CA MET A 145 -6.43 0.04 6.27
C MET A 145 -5.30 -0.79 5.61
N ALA A 146 -4.02 -0.41 5.80
CA ALA A 146 -2.86 -1.17 5.37
C ALA A 146 -2.78 -2.58 6.03
N ASP A 147 -1.98 -3.51 5.49
CA ASP A 147 -1.94 -4.88 6.04
C ASP A 147 -1.35 -4.96 7.44
N GLY A 148 -0.31 -4.18 7.70
CA GLY A 148 0.38 -4.24 8.98
C GLY A 148 0.99 -2.92 9.37
N TYR A 149 1.79 -2.31 8.49
CA TYR A 149 2.59 -1.15 8.86
C TYR A 149 2.23 0.09 8.03
N PRO A 150 2.36 1.30 8.59
CA PRO A 150 2.15 2.57 7.91
C PRO A 150 2.94 2.75 6.61
N TYR A 151 4.18 2.26 6.58
CA TYR A 151 5.08 2.42 5.43
C TYR A 151 5.70 1.10 5.02
N LEU A 152 5.83 0.92 3.70
CA LEU A 152 6.72 -0.06 3.08
C LEU A 152 7.78 0.68 2.27
N ILE A 153 9.05 0.43 2.58
CA ILE A 153 10.21 1.00 1.92
C ILE A 153 10.94 -0.10 1.14
N ILE A 154 11.25 0.15 -0.13
CA ILE A 154 11.94 -0.82 -1.01
C ILE A 154 13.04 -0.12 -1.80
N SER A 155 14.18 -0.79 -1.96
CA SER A 155 15.26 -0.33 -2.83
C SER A 155 15.02 -0.61 -4.31
N GLU A 156 15.33 0.39 -5.15
CA GLU A 156 15.42 0.22 -6.60
C GLU A 156 16.50 -0.82 -6.98
N ALA A 157 17.62 -0.85 -6.26
CA ALA A 157 18.67 -1.86 -6.46
C ALA A 157 18.21 -3.28 -6.11
N SER A 158 17.41 -3.46 -5.05
CA SER A 158 16.78 -4.75 -4.71
C SER A 158 15.87 -5.25 -5.83
N LEU A 159 15.03 -4.37 -6.41
CA LEU A 159 14.19 -4.74 -7.55
C LEU A 159 15.02 -5.08 -8.78
N ARG A 160 16.11 -4.34 -9.03
CA ARG A 160 17.02 -4.62 -10.14
C ARG A 160 17.70 -5.97 -10.00
N ASP A 161 18.15 -6.33 -8.80
CA ASP A 161 18.74 -7.64 -8.53
C ASP A 161 17.72 -8.77 -8.74
N LEU A 162 16.50 -8.63 -8.20
CA LEU A 162 15.42 -9.59 -8.47
C LEU A 162 15.15 -9.74 -9.98
N ASN A 163 15.03 -8.63 -10.70
CA ASN A 163 14.74 -8.64 -12.13
C ASN A 163 15.84 -9.27 -12.98
N ARG A 164 17.11 -9.27 -12.53
CA ARG A 164 18.21 -10.02 -13.17
C ARG A 164 18.05 -11.54 -13.03
N ARG A 165 17.27 -12.01 -12.06
CA ARG A 165 17.01 -13.43 -11.78
C ARG A 165 15.71 -13.92 -12.43
N LEU A 166 14.92 -13.02 -13.03
CA LEU A 166 13.63 -13.33 -13.65
C LEU A 166 13.76 -13.41 -15.18
N ILE A 167 13.01 -14.34 -15.78
CA ILE A 167 12.87 -14.41 -17.25
C ILE A 167 12.14 -13.17 -17.78
N VAL A 168 11.07 -12.77 -17.08
CA VAL A 168 10.27 -11.58 -17.40
C VAL A 168 10.39 -10.62 -16.22
N PRO A 169 11.03 -9.45 -16.38
CA PRO A 169 11.12 -8.44 -15.33
C PRO A 169 9.74 -7.99 -14.85
N VAL A 170 9.64 -7.67 -13.56
CA VAL A 170 8.43 -7.16 -12.94
C VAL A 170 8.61 -5.71 -12.46
N PRO A 171 7.55 -4.88 -12.50
CA PRO A 171 7.61 -3.51 -12.00
C PRO A 171 7.53 -3.45 -10.47
N MET A 172 7.99 -2.34 -9.89
CA MET A 172 7.94 -2.07 -8.43
C MET A 172 6.51 -2.12 -7.88
N GLU A 173 5.52 -1.73 -8.69
CA GLU A 173 4.09 -1.74 -8.36
C GLU A 173 3.58 -3.10 -7.86
N ARG A 174 4.25 -4.21 -8.22
CA ARG A 174 3.93 -5.55 -7.70
C ARG A 174 4.12 -5.66 -6.19
N PHE A 175 5.09 -4.94 -5.65
CA PHE A 175 5.44 -4.98 -4.23
C PHE A 175 4.72 -3.91 -3.41
N ARG A 176 4.15 -2.92 -4.10
CA ARG A 176 3.30 -1.87 -3.55
C ARG A 176 3.95 -1.00 -2.45
N PRO A 177 5.24 -0.60 -2.58
CA PRO A 177 5.88 0.25 -1.58
C PRO A 177 5.23 1.63 -1.53
N ASN A 178 5.42 2.30 -0.40
CA ASN A 178 5.13 3.72 -0.24
C ASN A 178 6.31 4.60 -0.64
N ILE A 179 7.53 4.15 -0.34
CA ILE A 179 8.76 4.87 -0.62
C ILE A 179 9.69 3.93 -1.36
N VAL A 180 10.13 4.33 -2.53
CA VAL A 180 11.23 3.67 -3.23
C VAL A 180 12.50 4.45 -2.97
N ILE A 181 13.57 3.78 -2.56
CA ILE A 181 14.88 4.39 -2.36
C ILE A 181 15.78 4.11 -3.56
N LYS A 182 16.49 5.14 -4.02
CA LYS A 182 17.58 5.00 -4.98
C LYS A 182 18.89 4.82 -4.21
N ASN A 183 19.56 3.71 -4.49
CA ASN A 183 20.80 3.29 -3.86
C ASN A 183 21.53 2.31 -4.81
N SER A 184 22.74 1.92 -4.44
CA SER A 184 23.64 1.16 -5.33
C SER A 184 23.67 -0.33 -5.04
N LEU A 185 23.60 -0.74 -3.77
CA LEU A 185 23.70 -2.15 -3.40
C LEU A 185 22.29 -2.72 -3.15
N PRO A 186 21.99 -3.93 -3.67
CA PRO A 186 20.70 -4.55 -3.42
C PRO A 186 20.57 -4.91 -1.93
N TYR A 187 19.34 -4.82 -1.42
CA TYR A 187 18.93 -5.21 -0.06
C TYR A 187 19.56 -4.40 1.07
N GLN A 188 20.13 -3.22 0.78
CA GLN A 188 20.64 -2.33 1.84
C GLN A 188 19.56 -1.92 2.83
N GLU A 189 18.31 -1.84 2.40
CA GLU A 189 17.18 -1.49 3.27
C GLU A 189 17.04 -2.44 4.47
N ASP A 190 17.44 -3.71 4.32
CA ASP A 190 17.33 -4.74 5.37
C ASP A 190 18.19 -4.39 6.60
N GLY A 191 19.35 -3.76 6.37
CA GLY A 191 20.30 -3.37 7.41
C GLY A 191 19.99 -2.03 8.09
N LEU A 192 19.04 -1.26 7.55
CA LEU A 192 18.68 0.04 8.10
C LEU A 192 17.84 -0.12 9.38
N ASP A 193 18.11 0.73 10.37
CA ASP A 193 17.35 0.71 11.63
C ASP A 193 16.58 2.01 11.86
N LYS A 194 17.25 3.17 11.79
CA LYS A 194 16.61 4.50 11.77
C LYS A 194 17.16 5.28 10.60
N ILE A 195 16.29 5.99 9.91
CA ILE A 195 16.67 6.88 8.81
C ILE A 195 15.99 8.24 8.96
N ALA A 196 16.65 9.28 8.44
CA ALA A 196 16.02 10.56 8.15
C ALA A 196 15.77 10.68 6.66
N ILE A 197 14.60 11.19 6.28
CA ILE A 197 14.23 11.61 4.92
C ILE A 197 13.78 13.05 5.03
N GLY A 198 14.62 13.98 4.56
CA GLY A 198 14.46 15.40 4.89
C GLY A 198 14.43 15.58 6.41
N GLU A 199 13.36 16.20 6.93
CA GLU A 199 13.18 16.40 8.37
C GLU A 199 12.49 15.22 9.08
N VAL A 200 11.90 14.28 8.33
CA VAL A 200 11.09 13.19 8.89
C VAL A 200 11.98 12.02 9.26
N LYS A 201 11.85 11.52 10.49
CA LYS A 201 12.58 10.35 10.98
C LYS A 201 11.70 9.12 10.87
N PHE A 202 12.25 8.04 10.34
CA PHE A 202 11.60 6.75 10.23
C PHE A 202 12.33 5.70 11.06
N ARG A 203 11.58 4.75 11.60
CA ARG A 203 12.10 3.54 12.24
C ARG A 203 11.76 2.34 11.37
N MET A 204 12.77 1.57 11.00
CA MET A 204 12.64 0.31 10.27
C MET A 204 12.28 -0.79 11.28
N ILE A 205 11.08 -1.34 11.15
CA ILE A 205 10.51 -2.24 12.16
C ILE A 205 10.79 -3.70 11.84
N LYS A 206 10.41 -4.15 10.65
CA LYS A 206 10.42 -5.57 10.28
C LYS A 206 10.46 -5.75 8.76
N GLU A 207 11.21 -6.73 8.28
CA GLU A 207 11.18 -7.17 6.88
C GLU A 207 9.75 -7.51 6.43
N CYS A 208 9.46 -7.20 5.17
CA CYS A 208 8.13 -7.38 4.60
C CYS A 208 8.00 -8.77 4.00
N VAL A 209 7.22 -9.62 4.69
CA VAL A 209 6.80 -10.92 4.16
C VAL A 209 5.94 -10.72 2.93
N ARG A 210 6.33 -11.37 1.83
CA ARG A 210 5.61 -11.32 0.56
C ARG A 210 4.66 -12.50 0.45
N CYS A 211 3.40 -12.19 0.14
CA CYS A 211 2.38 -13.19 -0.17
C CYS A 211 2.14 -13.27 -1.68
N VAL A 212 1.29 -14.23 -2.10
CA VAL A 212 0.89 -14.45 -3.50
C VAL A 212 0.34 -13.22 -4.23
N MET A 213 -0.03 -12.16 -3.51
CA MET A 213 -0.46 -10.90 -4.13
C MET A 213 0.60 -10.32 -5.06
N VAL A 214 1.90 -10.50 -4.79
CA VAL A 214 2.97 -10.00 -5.66
C VAL A 214 2.97 -10.68 -7.03
N ASN A 215 2.33 -11.84 -7.18
CA ASN A 215 2.24 -12.56 -8.44
C ASN A 215 1.10 -12.08 -9.36
N ILE A 216 0.29 -11.12 -8.92
CA ILE A 216 -0.88 -10.68 -9.66
C ILE A 216 -0.46 -9.64 -10.69
N ASP A 217 -0.78 -9.89 -11.95
CA ASP A 217 -0.52 -8.96 -13.04
C ASP A 217 -1.29 -7.64 -12.90
N GLN A 218 -0.60 -6.49 -12.76
CA GLN A 218 -1.24 -5.20 -12.51
C GLN A 218 -1.83 -4.56 -13.77
N LYS A 219 -1.63 -5.19 -14.95
CA LYS A 219 -2.20 -4.77 -16.23
C LYS A 219 -3.29 -5.72 -16.71
N THR A 220 -3.18 -7.01 -16.39
CA THR A 220 -4.07 -8.07 -16.91
C THR A 220 -4.84 -8.84 -15.83
N SER A 221 -4.58 -8.60 -14.54
CA SER A 221 -5.14 -9.33 -13.39
C SER A 221 -4.81 -10.82 -13.32
N LYS A 222 -4.01 -11.36 -14.24
CA LYS A 222 -3.62 -12.77 -14.24
C LYS A 222 -2.84 -13.12 -12.98
N LYS A 223 -3.19 -14.23 -12.32
CA LYS A 223 -2.40 -14.81 -11.23
C LYS A 223 -1.24 -15.60 -11.84
N LEU A 224 0.00 -15.21 -11.54
CA LEU A 224 1.21 -15.89 -11.99
C LEU A 224 1.86 -16.66 -10.82
N VAL A 225 3.01 -17.28 -11.09
CA VAL A 225 3.87 -17.88 -10.05
C VAL A 225 5.05 -16.97 -9.66
N GLU A 226 5.48 -16.11 -10.58
CA GLU A 226 6.54 -15.11 -10.37
C GLU A 226 5.95 -13.77 -9.93
N PRO A 227 6.69 -12.96 -9.15
CA PRO A 227 8.09 -13.11 -8.76
C PRO A 227 8.32 -13.93 -7.48
N LEU A 228 7.27 -14.38 -6.80
CA LEU A 228 7.40 -15.00 -5.48
C LEU A 228 8.19 -16.30 -5.52
N LYS A 229 8.04 -17.11 -6.58
CA LYS A 229 8.82 -18.33 -6.76
C LYS A 229 10.32 -18.02 -6.81
N THR A 230 10.75 -17.07 -7.64
CA THR A 230 12.18 -16.68 -7.70
C THR A 230 12.68 -16.13 -6.38
N LEU A 231 11.93 -15.23 -5.72
CA LEU A 231 12.29 -14.73 -4.39
C LEU A 231 12.46 -15.87 -3.39
N SER A 232 11.61 -16.89 -3.43
CA SER A 232 11.67 -18.02 -2.49
C SER A 232 12.97 -18.85 -2.59
N LEU A 233 13.72 -18.73 -3.68
CA LEU A 233 14.98 -19.46 -3.88
C LEU A 233 16.16 -18.84 -3.11
N TYR A 234 16.09 -17.54 -2.75
CA TYR A 234 17.23 -16.84 -2.16
C TYR A 234 16.87 -15.79 -1.10
N ARG A 235 15.58 -15.52 -0.88
CA ARG A 235 15.05 -14.60 0.14
C ARG A 235 14.06 -15.29 1.08
N LYS A 236 14.15 -16.61 1.19
CA LYS A 236 13.30 -17.41 2.08
C LYS A 236 14.03 -17.71 3.39
N GLU A 237 13.40 -17.38 4.50
CA GLU A 237 13.84 -17.71 5.86
C GLU A 237 12.61 -18.02 6.72
N ASP A 238 12.68 -19.06 7.55
CA ASP A 238 11.57 -19.53 8.40
C ASP A 238 10.21 -19.64 7.69
N ASN A 239 10.22 -20.23 6.49
CA ASN A 239 9.05 -20.38 5.61
C ASN A 239 8.41 -19.08 5.08
N ASN A 240 9.01 -17.93 5.34
CA ASN A 240 8.58 -16.65 4.82
C ASN A 240 9.53 -16.16 3.72
N VAL A 241 8.99 -15.45 2.73
CA VAL A 241 9.77 -14.85 1.65
C VAL A 241 9.79 -13.34 1.84
N TYR A 242 10.97 -12.72 1.90
CA TYR A 242 11.13 -11.32 2.29
C TYR A 242 11.55 -10.42 1.15
N PHE A 243 10.90 -9.26 1.03
CA PHE A 243 11.30 -8.21 0.10
C PHE A 243 10.77 -6.83 0.53
N GLY A 244 11.69 -5.92 0.87
CA GLY A 244 11.35 -4.61 1.42
C GLY A 244 11.23 -4.60 2.93
N MET A 245 11.15 -3.39 3.48
CA MET A 245 11.12 -3.16 4.92
C MET A 245 9.89 -2.37 5.33
N ASN A 246 9.21 -2.86 6.37
CA ASN A 246 8.12 -2.13 6.99
C ASN A 246 8.69 -1.09 7.96
N ALA A 247 8.16 0.13 7.90
CA ALA A 247 8.60 1.24 8.72
C ALA A 247 7.43 2.01 9.33
N ILE A 248 7.76 2.86 10.30
CA ILE A 248 6.88 3.88 10.88
C ILE A 248 7.57 5.24 10.78
N ALA A 249 6.79 6.31 10.65
CA ALA A 249 7.28 7.67 10.88
C ALA A 249 7.25 7.95 12.39
N LEU A 250 8.33 8.53 12.93
CA LEU A 250 8.45 8.89 14.35
C LEU A 250 7.80 10.24 14.66
N HIS A 251 7.63 11.07 13.64
CA HIS A 251 6.90 12.33 13.69
C HIS A 251 6.34 12.64 12.30
N SER A 252 5.37 13.54 12.24
CA SER A 252 4.75 13.93 10.98
C SER A 252 5.56 15.01 10.27
N GLY A 253 5.57 15.01 8.95
CA GLY A 253 6.24 16.03 8.13
C GLY A 253 6.18 15.73 6.64
N ASN A 254 6.61 16.67 5.80
CA ASN A 254 6.63 16.49 4.36
C ASN A 254 7.91 15.78 3.92
N ILE A 255 7.77 14.87 2.96
CA ILE A 255 8.87 14.26 2.21
C ILE A 255 8.67 14.50 0.72
N HIS A 256 9.77 14.56 -0.02
CA HIS A 256 9.81 14.84 -1.45
C HIS A 256 10.62 13.78 -2.18
N VAL A 257 10.26 13.54 -3.45
CA VAL A 257 11.15 12.85 -4.38
C VAL A 257 12.45 13.64 -4.50
N GLY A 258 13.58 12.94 -4.42
CA GLY A 258 14.92 13.54 -4.39
C GLY A 258 15.45 13.87 -3.00
N ASP A 259 14.64 13.75 -1.93
CA ASP A 259 15.15 13.97 -0.57
C ASP A 259 16.30 13.00 -0.25
N SER A 260 17.36 13.54 0.35
CA SER A 260 18.47 12.74 0.85
C SER A 260 18.02 11.85 2.02
N ILE A 261 18.57 10.64 2.05
CA ILE A 261 18.32 9.64 3.09
C ILE A 261 19.64 9.32 3.79
N SER A 262 19.66 9.53 5.10
CA SER A 262 20.78 9.23 6.00
C SER A 262 20.33 8.33 7.15
N GLU A 263 21.24 7.49 7.63
CA GLU A 263 21.05 6.73 8.88
C GLU A 263 21.33 7.63 10.09
N ILE A 264 20.58 7.43 11.19
CA ILE A 264 20.63 8.28 12.40
C ILE A 264 20.52 7.50 13.71
#